data_AF-A0A353B8V4-F1
#
_entry.id   AF-A0A353B8V4-F1
#
_cell.length_a   1.000
_cell.length_b   1.000
_cell.length_c   1.000
_cell.angle_alpha   90.00
_cell.angle_beta   90.00
_cell.angle_gamma   90.00
#
_symmetry.space_group_name_H-M   'P 1'
#
loop_
_entity.id
_entity.type
_entity.pdbx_description
1 polymer ?
#
loop_
_entity_poly.entity_id
_entity_poly.type
_entity_poly.pdbx_seq_one_letter_code
_entity_poly.pdbx_strand_id
1 'polypeptide(L)' 'AEKDRSSETGGTGLGLSIVKHLTNGMGGSVTARSEPGRGSRFVVCLPLKQQN' A
#
# COMPACT_ATOMS: atom_id res chain seq x y z
N ALA A 1 -16.89 -18.98 -4.12
CA ALA A 1 -15.68 -18.42 -4.74
C ALA A 1 -15.93 -16.94 -4.97
N GLU A 2 -15.36 -16.09 -4.13
CA GLU A 2 -15.56 -14.63 -4.18
C GLU A 2 -14.94 -14.08 -5.47
N LYS A 3 -15.77 -13.44 -6.28
CA LYS A 3 -15.43 -12.99 -7.63
C LYS A 3 -14.68 -11.68 -7.52
N ASP A 4 -13.38 -11.71 -7.77
CA ASP A 4 -12.54 -10.54 -7.99
C ASP A 4 -13.10 -9.79 -9.22
N ARG A 5 -13.91 -8.74 -8.97
CA ARG A 5 -14.53 -7.89 -10.00
C ARG A 5 -13.76 -6.56 -10.14
N SER A 6 -12.44 -6.60 -9.98
CA SER A 6 -11.58 -5.42 -10.08
C SER A 6 -11.30 -4.97 -11.53
N SER A 7 -12.02 -5.51 -12.53
CA SER A 7 -11.56 -5.46 -13.92
C SER A 7 -12.05 -4.29 -14.78
N GLU A 8 -12.97 -3.39 -14.36
CA GLU A 8 -13.44 -2.33 -15.29
C GLU A 8 -13.60 -0.92 -14.70
N THR A 9 -13.64 -0.76 -13.38
CA THR A 9 -13.58 0.54 -12.71
C THR A 9 -12.84 0.33 -11.39
N GLY A 10 -11.80 1.12 -11.12
CA GLY A 10 -10.82 0.93 -10.05
C GLY A 10 -11.34 0.27 -8.76
N GLY A 11 -10.56 -0.66 -8.22
CA GLY A 11 -10.91 -1.45 -7.04
C GLY A 11 -11.40 -0.61 -5.85
N THR A 12 -11.92 -1.29 -4.83
CA THR A 12 -12.62 -0.70 -3.65
C THR A 12 -11.81 0.31 -2.81
N GLY A 13 -10.57 0.63 -3.17
CA GLY A 13 -9.68 1.51 -2.41
C GLY A 13 -9.17 0.90 -1.10
N LEU A 14 -9.53 -0.36 -0.82
CA LEU A 14 -9.17 -1.04 0.43
C LEU A 14 -7.68 -1.38 0.49
N GLY A 15 -7.04 -1.70 -0.63
CA GLY A 15 -5.65 -2.17 -0.66
C GLY A 15 -4.67 -1.21 0.03
N LEU A 16 -4.64 0.06 -0.38
CA LEU A 16 -3.71 1.03 0.21
C LEU A 16 -4.11 1.42 1.65
N SER A 17 -5.41 1.36 1.97
CA SER A 17 -5.91 1.60 3.33
C SER A 17 -5.43 0.52 4.31
N ILE A 18 -5.48 -0.74 3.89
CA ILE A 18 -4.94 -1.89 4.65
C ILE A 18 -3.43 -1.71 4.84
N VAL A 19 -2.69 -1.43 3.76
CA VAL A 19 -1.23 -1.22 3.83
C VAL A 19 -0.87 -0.09 4.80
N LYS A 20 -1.58 1.05 4.73
CA LYS A 20 -1.36 2.18 5.63
C LYS A 20 -1.59 1.80 7.10
N HIS A 21 -2.67 1.09 7.38
CA HIS A 21 -2.99 0.64 8.73
C HIS A 21 -1.91 -0.30 9.29
N LEU A 22 -1.52 -1.32 8.53
CA LEU A 22 -0.47 -2.27 8.92
C LEU A 22 0.86 -1.58 9.14
N THR A 23 1.29 -0.76 8.18
CA THR A 23 2.59 -0.09 8.23
C THR A 23 2.67 0.88 9.41
N ASN A 24 1.59 1.61 9.72
CA ASN A 24 1.52 2.46 10.91
C ASN A 24 1.59 1.63 12.20
N GLY A 25 0.89 0.48 12.27
CA GLY A 25 0.94 -0.43 13.41
C GLY A 25 2.34 -1.02 13.65
N MET A 26 3.15 -1.13 12.60
CA MET A 26 4.56 -1.54 12.68
C MET A 26 5.52 -0.38 13.03
N GLY A 27 5.00 0.83 13.31
CA GLY A 27 5.82 2.02 13.55
C GLY A 27 6.52 2.56 12.30
N GLY A 28 6.06 2.15 11.11
CA GLY A 28 6.59 2.58 9.83
C GLY A 28 5.76 3.64 9.15
N SER A 29 6.02 3.84 7.86
CA SER A 29 5.23 4.72 6.99
C SER A 29 5.15 4.19 5.55
N VAL A 30 4.09 4.58 4.84
CA VAL A 30 3.91 4.30 3.41
C VAL A 30 3.67 5.60 2.63
N THR A 31 4.30 5.73 1.46
CA THR A 31 4.09 6.85 0.53
C THR A 31 3.80 6.34 -0.88
N ALA A 32 3.02 7.10 -1.63
CA ALA A 32 2.69 6.81 -3.02
C ALA A 32 2.92 8.06 -3.88
N ARG A 33 3.57 7.88 -5.02
CA ARG A 33 3.74 8.92 -6.06
C ARG A 33 3.38 8.30 -7.40
N SER A 34 2.60 9.00 -8.21
CA SER A 34 2.23 8.55 -9.54
C SER A 34 2.34 9.70 -10.52
N GLU A 35 2.76 9.41 -11.73
CA GLU A 35 2.80 10.37 -12.83
C GLU A 35 2.24 9.69 -14.09
N PRO A 36 1.23 10.29 -14.76
CA PRO A 36 0.67 9.74 -15.99
C PRO A 36 1.76 9.44 -17.02
N GLY A 37 1.71 8.24 -17.62
CA GLY A 37 2.70 7.80 -18.60
C GLY A 37 4.06 7.35 -18.03
N ARG A 38 4.32 7.54 -16.73
CA ARG A 38 5.55 7.02 -16.07
C ARG A 38 5.27 5.92 -15.04
N GLY A 39 4.02 5.77 -14.65
CA GLY A 39 3.57 4.77 -13.69
C GLY A 39 3.57 5.27 -12.25
N SER A 40 3.56 4.33 -11.32
CA SER A 40 3.37 4.59 -9.90
C SER A 40 4.49 3.97 -9.08
N ARG A 41 4.98 4.73 -8.09
CA ARG A 41 5.96 4.29 -7.09
C ARG A 41 5.33 4.32 -5.71
N PHE A 42 5.38 3.19 -5.03
CA PHE A 42 4.98 3.03 -3.64
C PHE A 42 6.23 2.72 -2.81
N VAL A 43 6.39 3.37 -1.66
CA VAL A 43 7.54 3.19 -0.78
C VAL A 43 7.04 2.91 0.62
N VAL A 44 7.51 1.81 1.20
CA VAL A 44 7.24 1.40 2.58
C VAL A 44 8.54 1.50 3.37
N CYS A 45 8.52 2.21 4.48
CA CYS A 45 9.64 2.35 5.40
C CYS A 45 9.26 1.73 6.74
N LEU A 46 10.05 0.77 7.23
CA LEU A 46 9.83 0.11 8.51
C LEU A 46 11.09 0.30 9.39
N PRO A 47 10.92 0.48 10.72
CA PRO A 47 12.06 0.47 11.62
C PRO A 47 12.72 -0.91 11.62
N LEU A 48 14.05 -0.93 11.62
CA LEU A 48 14.79 -2.17 11.88
C LEU A 48 14.61 -2.51 13.35
N LYS A 49 14.18 -3.75 13.61
CA LYS A 49 14.12 -4.26 14.98
C LYS A 49 15.54 -4.30 15.53
N GLN A 50 15.83 -3.53 16.59
CA GLN A 50 17.08 -3.69 17.31
C GLN A 50 17.04 -5.08 17.98
N GLN A 51 17.92 -5.96 17.54
CA GLN A 51 18.16 -7.24 18.20
C GLN A 51 19.12 -6.93 19.36
N ASN A 52 18.58 -6.87 20.58
CA ASN A 52 19.39 -6.96 21.80
C ASN A 52 19.76 -8.42 22.03
#